data_AF-A0A924YRL4-F1
#
_entry.id   AF-A0A924YRL4-F1
#
_cell.length_a   1.000
_cell.length_b   1.000
_cell.length_c   1.000
_cell.angle_alpha   90.00
_cell.angle_beta   90.00
_cell.angle_gamma   90.00
#
_symmetry.space_group_name_H-M   'P 1'
#
loop_
_entity.id
_entity.type
_entity.pdbx_description
1 polymer ?
#
loop_
_entity_poly.entity_id
_entity_poly.type
_entity_poly.pdbx_seq_one_letter_code
_entity_poly.pdbx_strand_id
1 'polypeptide(L)'
;MLQVQLPDGSVKEYPDNYTAIDVAKTIGERLANATLAAEVNGTVVDAMRPLGDVIASLRDASSESRSDAATGAATLKLITNKDPRALGVMRHSAAHIMARAVMRLYPGVGLAFGPTTGHGFYYDFDLDTKISEDDFARIEEEMKKI
;
A
#
# COMPACT_ATOMS: atom_id res chain seq x y z
N MET A 1 10.14 15.30 -15.69
CA MET A 1 10.70 13.95 -15.91
C MET A 1 11.43 13.55 -14.64
N LEU A 2 11.11 12.38 -14.08
CA LEU A 2 11.70 11.81 -12.88
C LEU A 2 12.84 10.88 -13.25
N GLN A 3 13.98 11.02 -12.57
CA GLN A 3 15.01 9.99 -12.60
C GLN A 3 14.70 8.96 -11.52
N VAL A 4 14.55 7.70 -11.93
CA VAL A 4 14.21 6.58 -11.07
C VAL A 4 15.32 5.52 -11.17
N GLN A 5 15.89 5.15 -10.02
CA GLN A 5 16.86 4.07 -9.91
C GLN A 5 16.14 2.76 -9.55
N LEU A 6 16.35 1.72 -10.36
CA LEU A 6 15.81 0.38 -10.16
C LEU A 6 16.76 -0.49 -9.32
N PRO A 7 16.31 -1.64 -8.78
CA PRO A 7 17.14 -2.49 -7.91
C PRO A 7 18.37 -3.10 -8.59
N ASP A 8 18.41 -3.14 -9.92
CA ASP A 8 19.58 -3.55 -10.71
C ASP A 8 20.65 -2.46 -10.83
N GLY A 9 20.41 -1.29 -10.22
CA GLY A 9 21.27 -0.12 -10.25
C GLY A 9 21.05 0.79 -11.46
N SER A 10 20.23 0.39 -12.44
CA SER A 10 19.94 1.21 -13.62
C SER A 10 19.12 2.45 -13.24
N VAL A 11 19.43 3.58 -13.87
CA VAL A 11 18.67 4.83 -13.73
C VAL A 11 17.93 5.09 -15.04
N LYS A 12 16.62 5.32 -14.96
CA LYS A 12 15.74 5.58 -16.10
C LYS A 12 14.91 6.83 -15.87
N GLU A 13 14.51 7.46 -16.96
CA GLU A 13 13.63 8.62 -16.93
C GLU A 13 12.18 8.23 -17.20
N TYR A 14 11.27 8.75 -16.39
CA TYR A 14 9.83 8.55 -16.52
C TYR A 14 9.07 9.88 -16.40
N PRO A 15 7.87 10.00 -16.98
CA PRO A 15 6.98 11.14 -16.74
C PRO A 15 6.62 11.30 -15.26
N ASP A 16 6.40 12.54 -14.81
CA ASP A 16 6.16 12.82 -13.39
C ASP A 16 4.83 12.23 -12.88
N ASN A 17 3.88 12.03 -13.78
CA ASN A 17 2.58 11.41 -13.50
C ASN A 17 2.59 9.88 -13.56
N TYR A 18 3.72 9.23 -13.86
CA TYR A 18 3.81 7.77 -13.83
C TYR A 18 3.62 7.25 -12.41
N THR A 19 2.89 6.16 -12.30
CA THR A 19 2.77 5.39 -11.07
C THR A 19 3.82 4.29 -11.03
N ALA A 20 3.99 3.63 -9.88
CA ALA A 20 4.88 2.46 -9.81
C ALA A 20 4.39 1.32 -10.70
N ILE A 21 3.06 1.18 -10.87
CA ILE A 21 2.48 0.21 -11.81
C ILE A 21 2.85 0.55 -13.26
N ASP A 22 2.87 1.82 -13.65
CA ASP A 22 3.25 2.20 -15.02
C ASP A 22 4.73 1.91 -15.28
N VAL A 23 5.60 2.15 -14.29
CA VAL A 23 7.00 1.70 -14.37
C VAL A 23 7.07 0.18 -14.49
N ALA A 24 6.30 -0.57 -13.69
CA ALA A 24 6.24 -2.03 -13.77
C ALA A 24 5.79 -2.53 -15.15
N LYS A 25 4.81 -1.87 -15.78
CA LYS A 25 4.34 -2.19 -17.15
C LYS A 25 5.45 -2.02 -18.18
N THR A 26 6.31 -1.02 -18.03
CA THR A 26 7.46 -0.82 -18.94
C THR A 26 8.49 -1.95 -18.85
N ILE A 27 8.54 -2.66 -17.72
CA ILE A 27 9.38 -3.84 -17.51
C ILE A 27 8.67 -5.11 -18.01
N GLY A 28 7.36 -5.21 -17.76
CA GLY A 28 6.49 -6.22 -18.37
C GLY A 28 5.17 -6.42 -17.63
N GLU A 29 4.14 -6.80 -18.38
CA GLU A 29 2.76 -6.97 -17.89
C GLU A 29 2.65 -7.90 -16.68
N ARG A 30 3.42 -9.00 -16.67
CA ARG A 30 3.41 -9.94 -15.54
C ARG A 30 3.87 -9.29 -14.24
N LEU A 31 4.84 -8.37 -14.31
CA LEU A 31 5.34 -7.67 -13.14
C LEU A 31 4.35 -6.61 -12.66
N ALA A 32 3.73 -5.88 -13.59
CA ALA A 32 2.65 -4.94 -13.28
C ALA A 32 1.51 -5.63 -12.53
N ASN A 33 1.03 -6.77 -13.05
CA ASN A 33 -0.03 -7.55 -12.41
C ASN A 33 0.35 -8.14 -11.05
N ALA A 34 1.65 -8.36 -10.80
CA ALA A 34 2.15 -8.88 -9.53
C ALA A 34 2.49 -7.78 -8.51
N THR A 35 2.47 -6.50 -8.91
CA THR A 35 2.85 -5.37 -8.06
C THR A 35 1.70 -5.05 -7.11
N LEU A 36 1.98 -5.12 -5.80
CA LEU A 36 1.02 -4.83 -4.73
C LEU A 36 1.22 -3.44 -4.13
N ALA A 37 2.47 -3.00 -4.05
CA ALA A 37 2.88 -1.70 -3.53
C ALA A 37 4.24 -1.34 -4.14
N ALA A 38 4.75 -0.17 -3.80
CA ALA A 38 6.12 0.21 -4.11
C ALA A 38 6.85 0.68 -2.86
N GLU A 39 8.17 0.63 -2.92
CA GLU A 39 9.04 1.31 -1.98
C GLU A 39 9.78 2.40 -2.75
N VAL A 40 9.64 3.64 -2.29
CA VAL A 40 10.34 4.80 -2.83
C VAL A 40 11.21 5.40 -1.73
N ASN A 41 12.53 5.48 -1.97
CA ASN A 41 13.50 6.02 -1.00
C ASN A 41 13.37 5.40 0.40
N GLY A 42 13.16 4.07 0.46
CA GLY A 42 13.02 3.32 1.71
C GLY A 42 11.64 3.37 2.36
N THR A 43 10.66 4.06 1.76
CA THR A 43 9.30 4.19 2.29
C THR A 43 8.30 3.44 1.43
N VAL A 44 7.47 2.60 2.04
CA VAL A 44 6.40 1.87 1.35
C VAL A 44 5.26 2.83 1.00
N VAL A 45 4.81 2.80 -0.25
CA VAL A 45 3.81 3.69 -0.82
C VAL A 45 2.83 2.91 -1.71
N ASP A 46 1.66 3.49 -1.92
CA ASP A 46 0.66 2.99 -2.86
C ASP A 46 1.23 2.96 -4.29
N ALA A 47 1.01 1.84 -5.00
CA ALA A 47 1.59 1.64 -6.33
C ALA A 47 0.90 2.45 -7.43
N MET A 48 -0.32 2.94 -7.20
CA MET A 48 -1.13 3.75 -8.10
C MET A 48 -0.99 5.26 -7.83
N ARG A 49 -0.30 5.65 -6.75
CA ARG A 49 0.00 7.06 -6.50
C ARG A 49 1.06 7.54 -7.51
N PRO A 50 0.88 8.72 -8.13
CA PRO A 50 1.90 9.30 -9.00
C PRO A 50 3.25 9.44 -8.29
N LEU A 51 4.32 8.98 -8.93
CA LEU A 51 5.67 8.98 -8.35
C LEU A 51 6.17 10.40 -8.09
N GLY A 52 5.77 11.39 -8.90
CA GLY A 52 6.10 12.79 -8.67
C GLY A 52 5.58 13.29 -7.32
N ASP A 53 4.31 13.00 -7.03
CA ASP A 53 3.66 13.38 -5.76
C ASP A 53 4.27 12.64 -4.57
N VAL A 54 4.59 11.35 -4.75
CA VAL A 54 5.28 10.56 -3.72
C VAL A 54 6.63 11.19 -3.40
N ILE A 55 7.48 11.40 -4.40
CA ILE A 55 8.83 11.93 -4.22
C ILE A 55 8.80 13.33 -3.60
N ALA A 56 7.88 14.20 -4.04
CA ALA A 56 7.68 15.50 -3.43
C ALA A 56 7.33 15.39 -1.94
N SER A 57 6.33 14.55 -1.60
CA SER A 57 5.92 14.38 -0.19
C SER A 57 6.99 13.77 0.72
N LEU A 58 7.89 12.96 0.16
CA LEU A 58 9.00 12.38 0.92
C LEU A 58 10.12 13.38 1.17
N ARG A 59 10.30 14.39 0.30
CA ARG A 59 11.28 15.47 0.49
C ARG A 59 10.89 16.39 1.64
N ASP A 60 9.61 16.76 1.71
CA ASP A 60 9.10 17.65 2.76
C ASP A 60 9.13 16.99 4.16
N ALA A 61 9.06 15.66 4.21
CA ALA A 61 9.07 14.89 5.45
C ALA A 61 10.48 14.57 5.99
N SER A 62 11.53 14.74 5.17
CA SER A 62 12.91 14.40 5.54
C SER A 62 13.77 15.65 5.70
N SER A 63 13.80 16.26 6.89
CA SER A 63 14.79 17.32 7.17
C SER A 63 16.20 16.78 7.38
N GLU A 64 16.41 15.48 7.59
CA GLU A 64 17.76 14.92 7.75
C GLU A 64 17.87 13.49 7.18
N SER A 65 18.81 13.31 6.26
CA SER A 65 19.46 12.03 5.91
C SER A 65 18.63 10.95 5.18
N ARG A 66 18.44 11.11 3.85
CA ARG A 66 18.33 9.98 2.89
C ARG A 66 18.91 10.33 1.50
N SER A 67 20.02 11.06 1.46
CA SER A 67 20.74 11.39 0.21
C SER A 67 21.87 10.39 -0.06
N ASP A 68 21.53 9.12 -0.29
CA ASP A 68 22.49 8.15 -0.84
C ASP A 68 22.40 8.06 -2.37
N ALA A 69 21.52 8.85 -3.00
CA ALA A 69 21.54 9.00 -4.45
C ALA A 69 22.66 9.96 -4.84
N ALA A 70 23.87 9.42 -5.03
CA ALA A 70 24.98 10.10 -5.73
C ALA A 70 24.59 10.65 -7.12
N THR A 71 23.38 10.32 -7.60
CA THR A 71 22.78 10.69 -8.89
C THR A 71 21.55 11.60 -8.79
N GLY A 72 20.99 11.88 -7.60
CA GLY A 72 19.74 12.64 -7.45
C GLY A 72 18.47 11.92 -7.92
N ALA A 73 18.59 10.67 -8.35
CA ALA A 73 17.49 9.79 -8.74
C ALA A 73 16.77 9.20 -7.52
N ALA A 74 15.45 9.05 -7.58
CA ALA A 74 14.68 8.36 -6.54
C ALA A 74 14.82 6.84 -6.70
N THR A 75 15.11 6.13 -5.61
CA THR A 75 15.16 4.67 -5.62
C THR A 75 13.74 4.11 -5.65
N LEU A 76 13.47 3.15 -6.53
CA LEU A 76 12.19 2.46 -6.65
C LEU A 76 12.38 0.95 -6.57
N LYS A 77 11.67 0.30 -5.66
CA LYS A 77 11.52 -1.15 -5.62
C LYS A 77 10.05 -1.54 -5.67
N LEU A 78 9.69 -2.40 -6.61
CA LEU A 78 8.34 -2.93 -6.73
C LEU A 78 8.13 -4.05 -5.71
N ILE A 79 7.07 -3.95 -4.91
CA ILE A 79 6.72 -4.94 -3.89
C ILE A 79 5.72 -5.90 -4.52
N THR A 80 6.09 -7.18 -4.57
CA THR A 80 5.23 -8.28 -5.01
C THR A 80 4.98 -9.23 -3.85
N ASN A 81 4.14 -10.25 -4.03
CA ASN A 81 3.86 -11.27 -3.01
C ASN A 81 5.10 -12.03 -2.48
N LYS A 82 6.27 -11.90 -3.14
CA LYS A 82 7.54 -12.50 -2.69
C LYS A 82 8.33 -11.61 -1.73
N ASP A 83 7.97 -10.33 -1.60
CA ASP A 83 8.65 -9.41 -0.69
C ASP A 83 8.07 -9.55 0.73
N PRO A 84 8.92 -9.62 1.78
CA PRO A 84 8.44 -9.80 3.15
C PRO A 84 7.50 -8.68 3.64
N ARG A 85 7.56 -7.48 3.04
CA ARG A 85 6.68 -6.36 3.39
C ARG A 85 5.29 -6.48 2.78
N ALA A 86 5.12 -7.31 1.75
CA ALA A 86 3.85 -7.48 1.07
C ALA A 86 2.75 -7.97 2.01
N LEU A 87 3.08 -8.84 2.97
CA LEU A 87 2.11 -9.35 3.92
C LEU A 87 1.53 -8.24 4.80
N GLY A 88 2.35 -7.25 5.19
CA GLY A 88 1.88 -6.07 5.92
C GLY A 88 0.89 -5.24 5.09
N VAL A 89 1.21 -5.00 3.82
CA VAL A 89 0.31 -4.28 2.88
C VAL A 89 -1.02 -5.04 2.74
N MET A 90 -0.97 -6.34 2.45
CA MET A 90 -2.17 -7.16 2.27
C MET A 90 -3.04 -7.22 3.54
N ARG A 91 -2.42 -7.32 4.72
CA ARG A 91 -3.14 -7.27 6.01
C ARG A 91 -3.85 -5.93 6.21
N HIS A 92 -3.22 -4.83 5.83
CA HIS A 92 -3.84 -3.51 5.96
C HIS A 92 -5.03 -3.35 5.02
N SER A 93 -4.90 -3.79 3.76
CA SER A 93 -6.01 -3.84 2.83
C SER A 93 -7.14 -4.76 3.31
N ALA A 94 -6.82 -5.91 3.90
CA ALA A 94 -7.82 -6.81 4.48
C ALA A 94 -8.57 -6.18 5.66
N ALA A 95 -7.90 -5.36 6.48
CA ALA A 95 -8.56 -4.57 7.52
C ALA A 95 -9.58 -3.59 6.94
N HIS A 96 -9.27 -2.92 5.83
CA HIS A 96 -10.22 -2.06 5.12
C HIS A 96 -11.39 -2.83 4.52
N ILE A 97 -11.15 -4.02 3.95
CA ILE A 97 -12.23 -4.89 3.45
C ILE A 97 -13.16 -5.30 4.60
N MET A 98 -12.60 -5.70 5.75
CA MET A 98 -13.38 -6.04 6.95
C MET A 98 -14.20 -4.85 7.43
N ALA A 99 -13.59 -3.66 7.54
CA ALA A 99 -14.31 -2.45 7.93
C ALA A 99 -15.46 -2.14 6.96
N ARG A 100 -15.24 -2.29 5.65
CA ARG A 100 -16.27 -2.07 4.64
C ARG A 100 -17.40 -3.09 4.75
N ALA A 101 -17.10 -4.35 5.04
CA ALA A 101 -18.09 -5.40 5.28
C ALA A 101 -18.94 -5.08 6.52
N VAL A 102 -18.31 -4.70 7.64
CA VAL A 102 -19.00 -4.30 8.87
C VAL A 102 -19.90 -3.09 8.61
N MET A 103 -19.45 -2.08 7.86
CA MET A 103 -20.30 -0.94 7.48
C MET A 103 -21.56 -1.33 6.67
N ARG A 104 -21.48 -2.38 5.84
CA ARG A 104 -22.65 -2.87 5.09
C ARG A 104 -23.63 -3.62 5.99
N LEU A 105 -23.12 -4.40 6.94
CA LEU A 105 -23.93 -5.25 7.83
C LEU A 105 -24.51 -4.50 9.03
N TYR A 106 -23.83 -3.43 9.47
CA TYR A 106 -24.19 -2.62 10.64
C TYR A 106 -24.25 -1.13 10.23
N PRO A 107 -25.37 -0.67 9.66
CA PRO A 107 -25.51 0.71 9.23
C PRO A 107 -25.32 1.70 10.38
N GLY A 108 -24.55 2.75 10.15
CA GLY A 108 -24.26 3.78 11.16
C GLY A 108 -23.06 3.48 12.07
N VAL A 109 -22.36 2.36 11.87
CA VAL A 109 -21.12 2.04 12.60
C VAL A 109 -20.06 3.14 12.42
N GLY A 110 -19.45 3.57 13.51
CA GLY A 110 -18.28 4.44 13.53
C GLY A 110 -16.99 3.64 13.35
N LEU A 111 -16.02 4.21 12.63
CA LEU A 111 -14.69 3.63 12.45
C LEU A 111 -13.67 4.40 13.29
N ALA A 112 -12.82 3.69 14.02
CA ALA A 112 -11.68 4.27 14.73
C ALA A 112 -10.35 3.81 14.11
N PHE A 113 -9.62 2.89 14.76
CA PHE A 113 -8.28 2.45 14.33
C PHE A 113 -8.30 1.06 13.73
N GLY A 114 -7.57 0.86 12.62
CA GLY A 114 -7.43 -0.44 11.95
C GLY A 114 -5.99 -0.82 11.62
N PRO A 115 -5.09 -0.99 12.60
CA PRO A 115 -3.69 -1.26 12.32
C PRO A 115 -3.44 -2.73 11.95
N THR A 116 -2.28 -2.96 11.35
CA THR A 116 -1.75 -4.31 11.21
C THR A 116 -0.95 -4.69 12.45
N THR A 117 -0.83 -5.99 12.70
CA THR A 117 -0.02 -6.57 13.78
C THR A 117 0.95 -7.61 13.21
N GLY A 118 1.85 -8.12 14.05
CA GLY A 118 2.74 -9.22 13.67
C GLY A 118 1.98 -10.49 13.21
N HIS A 119 0.76 -10.69 13.70
CA HIS A 119 -0.04 -11.90 13.47
C HIS A 119 -1.28 -11.68 12.60
N GLY A 120 -1.66 -10.43 12.30
CA GLY A 120 -2.86 -10.15 11.52
C GLY A 120 -3.17 -8.65 11.46
N PHE A 121 -4.42 -8.31 11.71
CA PHE A 121 -4.93 -6.95 11.80
C PHE A 121 -6.17 -6.96 12.72
N TYR A 122 -6.58 -5.80 13.19
CA TYR A 122 -7.88 -5.62 13.85
C TYR A 122 -8.49 -4.30 13.40
N TYR A 123 -9.73 -4.05 13.82
CA TYR A 123 -10.37 -2.75 13.62
C TYR A 123 -11.27 -2.43 14.82
N ASP A 124 -11.13 -1.21 15.34
CA ASP A 124 -11.97 -0.67 16.40
C ASP A 124 -13.23 -0.04 15.79
N PHE A 125 -14.39 -0.49 16.23
CA PHE A 125 -15.69 -0.02 15.77
C PHE A 125 -16.49 0.59 16.92
N ASP A 126 -17.23 1.65 16.61
CA ASP A 126 -18.23 2.24 17.51
C ASP A 126 -19.63 1.87 17.01
N LEU A 127 -20.35 1.07 17.79
CA LEU A 127 -21.68 0.56 17.46
C LEU A 127 -22.44 0.11 18.70
N ASP A 128 -23.75 0.26 18.68
CA ASP A 128 -24.64 -0.13 19.79
C ASP A 128 -24.75 -1.65 19.95
N THR A 129 -24.57 -2.40 18.86
CA THR A 129 -24.72 -3.87 18.85
C THR A 129 -23.38 -4.55 19.03
N LYS A 130 -23.25 -5.39 20.06
CA LYS A 130 -22.04 -6.18 20.26
C LYS A 130 -21.85 -7.20 19.14
N ILE A 131 -20.71 -7.13 18.46
CA ILE A 131 -20.24 -8.21 17.57
C ILE A 131 -19.64 -9.33 18.42
N SER A 132 -19.96 -10.56 18.06
CA SER A 132 -19.47 -11.78 18.70
C SER A 132 -18.97 -12.80 17.68
N GLU A 133 -18.44 -13.93 18.14
CA GLU A 133 -17.95 -15.00 17.26
C GLU A 133 -19.05 -15.55 16.35
N ASP A 134 -20.31 -15.50 16.79
CA ASP A 134 -21.48 -15.92 16.00
C ASP A 134 -21.68 -15.07 14.72
N ASP A 135 -21.14 -13.84 14.71
CA ASP A 135 -21.22 -12.92 13.57
C ASP A 135 -20.09 -13.14 12.55
N PHE A 136 -19.00 -13.82 12.92
CA PHE A 136 -17.77 -13.87 12.12
C PHE A 136 -18.01 -14.49 10.74
N ALA A 137 -18.75 -15.60 10.69
CA ALA A 137 -19.06 -16.26 9.42
C ALA A 137 -19.80 -15.32 8.44
N ARG A 138 -20.73 -14.51 8.95
CA ARG A 138 -21.49 -13.54 8.15
C ARG A 138 -20.60 -12.38 7.70
N ILE A 139 -19.73 -11.88 8.57
CA ILE A 139 -18.77 -10.80 8.24
C ILE A 139 -17.80 -11.27 7.16
N GLU A 140 -17.21 -12.46 7.32
CA GLU A 140 -16.29 -13.04 6.34
C GLU A 140 -16.95 -13.31 4.98
N GLU A 141 -18.22 -13.73 4.98
CA GLU A 141 -18.99 -13.88 3.74
C GLU A 141 -19.19 -12.54 3.03
N GLU A 142 -19.48 -11.47 3.78
CA GLU A 142 -19.61 -10.13 3.21
C GLU A 142 -18.26 -9.58 2.72
N MET A 143 -17.16 -9.87 3.43
CA MET A 143 -15.80 -9.52 2.99
C MET A 143 -15.47 -10.14 1.62
N LYS A 144 -15.88 -11.39 1.36
CA LYS A 144 -15.64 -12.08 0.07
C LYS A 144 -16.43 -11.47 -1.11
N LYS A 145 -17.45 -10.65 -0.84
CA LYS A 145 -18.28 -9.97 -1.86
C LYS A 145 -17.72 -8.59 -2.25
N ILE A 146 -16.69 -8.11 -1.56
CA ILE A 146 -16.04 -6.81 -1.78
C ILE A 146 -14.77 -7.05 -2.59
#